data_AF-A0A1J5HTE4-F1
#
_entry.id   AF-A0A1J5HTE4-F1
#
_cell.length_a   1.000
_cell.length_b   1.000
_cell.length_c   1.000
_cell.angle_alpha   90.00
_cell.angle_beta   90.00
_cell.angle_gamma   90.00
#
_symmetry.space_group_name_H-M   'P 1'
#
loop_
_entity.id
_entity.type
_entity.pdbx_description
1 polymer ?
#
loop_
_entity_poly.entity_id
_entity_poly.type
_entity_poly.pdbx_seq_one_letter_code
_entity_poly.pdbx_strand_id
1 'polypeptide(L)'
;MFPFHRRVCARMLSDIGCSFCGGIGFVEGTPIRLASGSRVVETLSREDRIQVSPTAAMNPSAVQQREIWLDPFDCPAVVRPLLVPPGALGNQTEFLLQQDMRVIMHDSDLVDAIGTGFVSVRAADLEAFRKIRLADPPKRARLITVAFEAEQMVEVAGGAWVICPPLTRDIGAMIRNDTSVSVIDGQKVCHLTSSGSDAFLAMQEALPNAGAPQPLRLA
;
A
#
# COMPACT_ATOMS: atom_id res chain seq x y z
N MET A 1 44.19 -3.26 16.32
CA MET A 1 43.33 -4.29 15.66
C MET A 1 41.94 -4.16 16.27
N PHE A 2 41.07 -3.35 15.67
CA PHE A 2 39.70 -3.19 16.16
C PHE A 2 38.87 -4.36 15.66
N PRO A 3 38.11 -5.08 16.51
CA PRO A 3 37.26 -6.15 16.03
C PRO A 3 36.09 -5.51 15.29
N PHE A 4 35.98 -5.76 13.98
CA PHE A 4 34.78 -5.44 13.21
C PHE A 4 33.66 -6.38 13.68
N HIS A 5 33.00 -6.04 14.78
CA HIS A 5 31.71 -6.65 15.10
C HIS A 5 30.73 -6.16 14.06
N ARG A 6 30.45 -7.00 13.06
CA ARG A 6 29.42 -6.74 12.05
C ARG A 6 28.12 -6.57 12.82
N ARG A 7 27.62 -5.32 12.90
CA ARG A 7 26.28 -5.08 13.43
C ARG A 7 25.31 -5.78 12.49
N VAL A 8 24.48 -6.63 13.04
CA VAL A 8 23.44 -7.33 12.30
C VAL A 8 22.15 -7.08 13.04
N CYS A 9 21.11 -6.70 12.30
CA CYS A 9 19.77 -6.53 12.87
C CYS A 9 19.34 -7.84 13.54
N ALA A 10 18.83 -7.77 14.78
CA ALA A 10 18.37 -8.95 15.53
C ALA A 10 17.37 -9.81 14.75
N ARG A 11 16.59 -9.20 13.85
CA ARG A 11 15.65 -9.92 12.98
C ARG A 11 16.35 -10.81 11.96
N MET A 12 17.49 -10.38 11.42
CA MET A 12 18.28 -11.17 10.45
C MET A 12 18.84 -12.45 11.09
N LEU A 13 19.05 -12.43 12.41
CA LEU A 13 19.53 -13.58 13.19
C LEU A 13 18.40 -14.48 13.72
N SER A 14 17.14 -14.14 13.47
CA SER A 14 15.99 -14.95 13.89
C SER A 14 15.61 -15.97 12.82
N ASP A 15 14.96 -17.07 13.23
CA ASP A 15 14.47 -18.12 12.31
C ASP A 15 13.49 -17.60 11.26
N ILE A 16 12.81 -16.49 11.56
CA ILE A 16 11.86 -15.85 10.64
C ILE A 16 12.59 -14.98 9.60
N GLY A 17 13.77 -14.46 9.94
CA GLY A 17 14.57 -13.62 9.05
C GLY A 17 13.94 -12.26 8.72
N CYS A 18 14.56 -11.56 7.77
CA CYS A 18 14.19 -10.19 7.39
C CYS A 18 12.78 -10.06 6.78
N SER A 19 12.24 -11.14 6.19
CA SER A 19 10.92 -11.13 5.53
C SER A 19 9.78 -10.71 6.46
N PHE A 20 9.93 -10.91 7.78
CA PHE A 20 8.97 -10.43 8.76
C PHE A 20 8.75 -8.92 8.76
N CYS A 21 9.79 -8.16 8.37
CA CYS A 21 9.72 -6.69 8.32
C CYS A 21 9.03 -6.17 7.05
N GLY A 22 8.84 -7.02 6.05
CA GLY A 22 7.99 -6.75 4.88
C GLY A 22 6.55 -7.21 5.13
N GLY A 23 5.76 -7.30 4.06
CA GLY A 23 4.38 -7.77 4.09
C GLY A 23 3.34 -6.66 4.05
N ILE A 24 2.09 -7.11 4.14
CA ILE A 24 0.90 -6.27 3.99
C ILE A 24 0.59 -5.55 5.31
N GLY A 25 0.51 -4.24 5.24
CA GLY A 25 0.11 -3.36 6.34
C GLY A 25 0.60 -1.93 6.12
N PHE A 26 0.21 -1.06 7.03
CA PHE A 26 0.61 0.33 7.07
C PHE A 26 1.72 0.52 8.11
N VAL A 27 2.74 1.28 7.77
CA VAL A 27 3.77 1.66 8.75
C VAL A 27 3.18 2.71 9.70
N GLU A 28 3.51 2.64 10.98
CA GLU A 28 3.10 3.67 11.95
C GLU A 28 3.41 5.10 11.46
N GLY A 29 2.60 6.05 11.88
CA GLY A 29 2.61 7.43 11.39
C GLY A 29 1.84 7.63 10.08
N THR A 30 1.44 6.57 9.37
CA THR A 30 0.59 6.69 8.17
C THR A 30 -0.78 7.27 8.55
N PRO A 31 -1.19 8.43 8.00
CA PRO A 31 -2.53 8.95 8.24
C PRO A 31 -3.57 8.11 7.49
N ILE A 32 -4.66 7.73 8.16
CA ILE A 32 -5.79 7.01 7.58
C ILE A 32 -7.04 7.87 7.73
N ARG A 33 -7.82 7.95 6.65
CA ARG A 33 -9.12 8.64 6.64
C ARG A 33 -10.15 7.79 7.38
N LEU A 34 -10.76 8.39 8.39
CA LEU A 34 -11.96 7.89 9.06
C LEU A 34 -13.16 8.77 8.70
N ALA A 35 -14.36 8.28 8.97
CA ALA A 35 -15.58 9.07 8.85
C ALA A 35 -15.54 10.38 9.67
N SER A 36 -14.83 10.37 10.81
CA SER A 36 -14.69 11.51 11.72
C SER A 36 -13.50 12.44 11.41
N GLY A 37 -12.66 12.09 10.43
CA GLY A 37 -11.42 12.82 10.13
C GLY A 37 -10.22 11.90 9.96
N SER A 38 -9.02 12.47 9.81
CA SER A 38 -7.80 11.69 9.66
C SER A 38 -7.15 11.40 11.02
N ARG A 39 -6.62 10.18 11.20
CA ARG A 39 -5.80 9.80 12.36
C ARG A 39 -4.65 8.89 11.93
N VAL A 40 -3.60 8.83 12.72
CA VAL A 40 -2.47 7.92 12.48
C VAL A 40 -2.86 6.47 12.76
N VAL A 41 -2.38 5.57 11.90
CA VAL A 41 -2.84 4.18 11.83
C VAL A 41 -2.65 3.37 13.12
N GLU A 42 -1.61 3.66 13.90
CA GLU A 42 -1.31 2.98 15.17
C GLU A 42 -2.33 3.26 16.29
N THR A 43 -3.21 4.26 16.11
CA THR A 43 -4.27 4.61 17.05
C THR A 43 -5.61 3.96 16.73
N LEU A 44 -5.70 3.19 15.65
CA LEU A 44 -6.93 2.56 15.20
C LEU A 44 -7.33 1.37 16.06
N SER A 45 -8.64 1.18 16.14
CA SER A 45 -9.35 0.08 16.80
C SER A 45 -10.40 -0.51 15.86
N ARG A 46 -11.01 -1.62 16.27
CA ARG A 46 -12.10 -2.27 15.50
C ARG A 46 -13.39 -1.43 15.45
N GLU A 47 -13.53 -0.49 16.38
CA GLU A 47 -14.70 0.39 16.47
C GLU A 47 -14.59 1.61 15.54
N ASP A 48 -13.44 1.80 14.89
CA ASP A 48 -13.21 2.94 14.01
C ASP A 48 -13.77 2.71 12.61
N ARG A 49 -14.60 3.66 12.15
CA ARG A 49 -15.15 3.67 10.79
C ARG A 49 -14.13 4.26 9.82
N ILE A 50 -13.41 3.39 9.13
CA ILE A 50 -12.38 3.71 8.14
C ILE A 50 -13.03 3.98 6.80
N GLN A 51 -12.59 5.01 6.08
CA GLN A 51 -13.08 5.35 4.75
C GLN A 51 -12.61 4.28 3.76
N VAL A 52 -13.57 3.52 3.21
CA VAL A 52 -13.29 2.40 2.30
C VAL A 52 -13.68 2.64 0.85
N SER A 53 -14.43 3.71 0.59
CA SER A 53 -14.69 4.26 -0.74
C SER A 53 -14.98 5.75 -0.59
N PRO A 54 -15.06 6.56 -1.66
CA PRO A 54 -15.38 7.98 -1.52
C PRO A 54 -16.70 8.28 -0.78
N THR A 55 -17.63 7.33 -0.73
CA THR A 55 -18.97 7.50 -0.14
C THR A 55 -19.23 6.62 1.07
N ALA A 56 -18.38 5.62 1.37
CA ALA A 56 -18.61 4.67 2.44
C ALA A 56 -17.44 4.57 3.45
N ALA A 57 -17.82 4.33 4.71
CA ALA A 57 -16.88 4.02 5.78
C ALA A 57 -17.36 2.81 6.60
N MET A 58 -16.44 1.91 6.92
CA MET A 58 -16.70 0.61 7.56
C MET A 58 -15.78 0.36 8.75
N ASN A 59 -16.24 -0.47 9.69
CA ASN A 59 -15.43 -1.00 10.77
C ASN A 59 -14.53 -2.14 10.26
N PRO A 60 -13.24 -2.17 10.61
CA PRO A 60 -12.38 -3.29 10.24
C PRO A 60 -12.73 -4.54 11.05
N SER A 61 -12.66 -5.70 10.41
CA SER A 61 -12.87 -6.99 11.07
C SER A 61 -11.74 -7.29 12.06
N ALA A 62 -10.52 -6.81 11.77
CA ALA A 62 -9.38 -6.87 12.68
C ALA A 62 -8.40 -5.71 12.47
N VAL A 63 -7.74 -5.32 13.56
CA VAL A 63 -6.56 -4.45 13.56
C VAL A 63 -5.47 -5.17 14.34
N GLN A 64 -4.37 -5.51 13.66
CA GLN A 64 -3.23 -6.21 14.25
C GLN A 64 -1.99 -5.33 14.16
N GLN A 65 -1.11 -5.42 15.15
CA GLN A 65 0.14 -4.68 15.18
C GLN A 65 1.31 -5.65 15.40
N ARG A 66 2.42 -5.41 14.73
CA ARG A 66 3.69 -6.11 14.99
C ARG A 66 4.86 -5.15 14.89
N GLU A 67 5.87 -5.35 15.73
CA GLU A 67 7.12 -4.59 15.64
C GLU A 67 7.96 -5.07 14.46
N ILE A 68 8.40 -4.11 13.64
CA ILE A 68 9.27 -4.30 12.48
C ILE A 68 10.51 -3.43 12.63
N TRP A 69 11.57 -3.78 11.89
CA TRP A 69 12.82 -3.03 11.86
C TRP A 69 13.37 -2.69 13.25
N LEU A 70 13.55 -3.70 14.12
CA LEU A 70 13.94 -3.52 15.53
C LEU A 70 15.22 -2.71 15.74
N ASP A 71 16.24 -2.98 14.93
CA ASP A 71 17.49 -2.22 14.85
C ASP A 71 18.03 -2.35 13.41
N PRO A 72 17.46 -1.57 12.46
CA PRO A 72 17.70 -1.79 11.05
C PRO A 72 19.15 -1.42 10.72
N PHE A 73 19.84 -2.35 10.06
CA PHE A 73 21.20 -2.19 9.56
C PHE A 73 21.32 -3.08 8.32
N ASP A 74 21.77 -2.51 7.19
CA ASP A 74 21.86 -3.19 5.90
C ASP A 74 20.62 -4.04 5.54
N CYS A 75 19.42 -3.47 5.74
CA CYS A 75 18.18 -4.18 5.43
C CYS A 75 18.09 -4.46 3.92
N PRO A 76 17.76 -5.70 3.51
CA PRO A 76 17.56 -6.03 2.10
C PRO A 76 16.51 -5.11 1.45
N ALA A 77 16.72 -4.74 0.19
CA ALA A 77 15.85 -3.81 -0.53
C ALA A 77 14.37 -4.22 -0.50
N VAL A 78 14.08 -5.52 -0.66
CA VAL A 78 12.73 -6.10 -0.66
C VAL A 78 11.93 -5.87 0.64
N VAL A 79 12.57 -5.58 1.77
CA VAL A 79 11.89 -5.32 3.05
C VAL A 79 11.98 -3.85 3.50
N ARG A 80 12.54 -2.99 2.64
CA ARG A 80 12.58 -1.54 2.88
C ARG A 80 11.28 -0.92 2.39
N PRO A 81 10.71 0.04 3.11
CA PRO A 81 9.54 0.75 2.63
C PRO A 81 9.92 1.71 1.50
N LEU A 82 8.92 2.12 0.73
CA LEU A 82 9.02 3.27 -0.16
C LEU A 82 8.61 4.53 0.58
N LEU A 83 9.37 5.61 0.39
CA LEU A 83 8.95 6.96 0.75
C LEU A 83 8.11 7.52 -0.40
N VAL A 84 6.84 7.82 -0.11
CA VAL A 84 5.92 8.44 -1.07
C VAL A 84 5.81 9.93 -0.77
N PRO A 85 6.37 10.82 -1.61
CA PRO A 85 6.29 12.25 -1.36
C PRO A 85 4.86 12.78 -1.61
N PRO A 86 4.51 13.97 -1.09
CA PRO A 86 3.23 14.61 -1.37
C PRO A 86 2.95 14.70 -2.88
N GLY A 87 1.73 14.36 -3.26
CA GLY A 87 1.24 14.42 -4.64
C GLY A 87 1.67 13.28 -5.56
N ALA A 88 2.55 12.38 -5.15
CA ALA A 88 2.97 11.27 -6.02
C ALA A 88 1.82 10.32 -6.35
N LEU A 89 0.97 10.01 -5.35
CA LEU A 89 -0.15 9.08 -5.47
C LEU A 89 -1.51 9.73 -5.18
N GLY A 90 -1.58 11.06 -5.17
CA GLY A 90 -2.78 11.82 -4.76
C GLY A 90 -2.82 12.13 -3.27
N ASN A 91 -1.86 11.58 -2.51
CA ASN A 91 -1.64 11.90 -1.10
C ASN A 91 -1.26 13.37 -0.90
N GLN A 92 -1.74 13.96 0.19
CA GLN A 92 -1.40 15.31 0.62
C GLN A 92 -0.14 15.35 1.49
N THR A 93 0.15 14.27 2.21
CA THR A 93 1.30 14.18 3.11
C THR A 93 2.26 13.08 2.68
N GLU A 94 3.53 13.23 3.01
CA GLU A 94 4.52 12.16 2.86
C GLU A 94 4.16 10.97 3.77
N PHE A 95 4.41 9.74 3.31
CA PHE A 95 4.23 8.53 4.13
C PHE A 95 5.12 7.38 3.64
N LEU A 96 5.26 6.35 4.48
CA LEU A 96 5.97 5.11 4.17
C LEU A 96 5.00 4.04 3.68
N LEU A 97 5.29 3.44 2.53
CA LEU A 97 4.48 2.39 1.90
C LEU A 97 5.26 1.07 1.83
N GLN A 98 4.69 0.00 2.35
CA GLN A 98 5.25 -1.35 2.22
C GLN A 98 5.18 -1.82 0.76
N GLN A 99 6.23 -2.48 0.28
CA GLN A 99 6.35 -2.92 -1.11
C GLN A 99 5.31 -3.95 -1.55
N ASP A 100 4.81 -4.75 -0.61
CA ASP A 100 3.78 -5.77 -0.86
C ASP A 100 2.35 -5.19 -0.94
N MET A 101 2.17 -3.91 -0.61
CA MET A 101 0.87 -3.23 -0.74
C MET A 101 0.56 -2.93 -2.20
N ARG A 102 -0.73 -2.76 -2.49
CA ARG A 102 -1.19 -2.30 -3.81
C ARG A 102 -1.90 -0.96 -3.69
N VAL A 103 -1.56 -0.04 -4.58
CA VAL A 103 -2.19 1.28 -4.67
C VAL A 103 -3.19 1.26 -5.81
N ILE A 104 -4.36 1.85 -5.62
CA ILE A 104 -5.37 2.04 -6.67
C ILE A 104 -5.11 3.36 -7.37
N MET A 105 -5.13 3.32 -8.70
CA MET A 105 -5.05 4.48 -9.57
C MET A 105 -6.22 4.45 -10.54
N HIS A 106 -6.70 5.62 -10.94
CA HIS A 106 -7.81 5.76 -11.86
C HIS A 106 -7.39 6.52 -13.12
N ASP A 107 -7.74 5.98 -14.27
CA ASP A 107 -7.57 6.59 -15.58
C ASP A 107 -8.76 6.22 -16.48
N SER A 108 -9.57 7.21 -16.87
CA SER A 108 -10.75 6.99 -17.70
C SER A 108 -10.42 6.45 -19.08
N ASP A 109 -9.21 6.72 -19.61
CA ASP A 109 -8.83 6.32 -20.96
C ASP A 109 -8.59 4.81 -21.05
N LEU A 110 -8.48 4.13 -19.90
CA LEU A 110 -8.38 2.67 -19.82
C LEU A 110 -9.74 1.95 -19.97
N VAL A 111 -10.87 2.64 -19.81
CA VAL A 111 -12.20 2.01 -19.84
C VAL A 111 -12.42 1.26 -21.15
N ASP A 112 -12.08 1.87 -22.29
CA ASP A 112 -12.26 1.25 -23.61
C ASP A 112 -11.29 0.07 -23.83
N ALA A 113 -10.10 0.12 -23.22
CA ALA A 113 -9.04 -0.87 -23.43
C ALA A 113 -9.20 -2.13 -22.55
N ILE A 114 -9.58 -1.96 -21.27
CA ILE A 114 -9.61 -3.06 -20.28
C ILE A 114 -10.96 -3.18 -19.53
N GLY A 115 -11.96 -2.39 -19.94
CA GLY A 115 -13.31 -2.42 -19.38
C GLY A 115 -13.45 -1.81 -17.99
N THR A 116 -12.43 -1.08 -17.52
CA THR A 116 -12.45 -0.32 -16.27
C THR A 116 -11.38 0.76 -16.29
N GLY A 117 -11.64 1.89 -15.62
CA GLY A 117 -10.64 2.93 -15.38
C GLY A 117 -9.79 2.68 -14.14
N PHE A 118 -10.12 1.66 -13.32
CA PHE A 118 -9.42 1.39 -12.07
C PHE A 118 -8.38 0.30 -12.25
N VAL A 119 -7.13 0.65 -11.95
CA VAL A 119 -6.01 -0.28 -11.90
C VAL A 119 -5.39 -0.30 -10.51
N SER A 120 -4.74 -1.41 -10.15
CA SER A 120 -3.86 -1.43 -8.99
C SER A 120 -2.44 -1.80 -9.35
N VAL A 121 -1.51 -1.05 -8.79
CA VAL A 121 -0.07 -1.19 -8.98
C VAL A 121 0.54 -1.70 -7.68
N ARG A 122 1.45 -2.66 -7.72
CA ARG A 122 2.20 -3.04 -6.52
C ARG A 122 3.13 -1.91 -6.13
N ALA A 123 3.26 -1.64 -4.85
CA ALA A 123 4.14 -0.60 -4.38
C ALA A 123 5.58 -0.81 -4.86
N ALA A 124 6.08 -2.06 -4.88
CA ALA A 124 7.40 -2.37 -5.44
C ALA A 124 7.63 -1.86 -6.88
N ASP A 125 6.58 -1.80 -7.71
CA ASP A 125 6.66 -1.33 -9.10
C ASP A 125 6.59 0.23 -9.19
N LEU A 126 6.42 0.94 -8.07
CA LEU A 126 6.36 2.41 -8.01
C LEU A 126 7.72 3.07 -7.78
N GLU A 127 8.80 2.31 -7.59
CA GLU A 127 10.12 2.91 -7.42
C GLU A 127 10.47 3.78 -8.63
N ALA A 128 11.00 4.98 -8.38
CA ALA A 128 11.28 6.05 -9.34
C ALA A 128 10.06 6.78 -9.93
N PHE A 129 8.85 6.23 -9.85
CA PHE A 129 7.64 6.95 -10.28
C PHE A 129 7.42 8.20 -9.43
N ARG A 130 7.37 9.38 -10.06
CA ARG A 130 7.08 10.67 -9.39
C ARG A 130 7.90 10.90 -8.09
N LYS A 131 9.19 10.56 -8.12
CA LYS A 131 10.16 10.69 -7.00
C LYS A 131 9.93 9.74 -5.82
N ILE A 132 9.07 8.74 -5.96
CA ILE A 132 8.97 7.64 -5.00
C ILE A 132 10.30 6.89 -5.00
N ARG A 133 10.81 6.56 -3.81
CA ARG A 133 12.13 5.93 -3.65
C ARG A 133 12.16 5.01 -2.46
N LEU A 134 13.08 4.04 -2.48
CA LEU A 134 13.43 3.29 -1.29
C LEU A 134 13.86 4.21 -0.15
N ALA A 135 13.36 3.91 1.05
CA ALA A 135 13.70 4.60 2.28
C ALA A 135 14.52 3.70 3.20
N ASP A 136 15.29 4.33 4.08
CA ASP A 136 15.87 3.60 5.19
C ASP A 136 14.78 3.28 6.21
N PRO A 137 14.70 2.03 6.68
CA PRO A 137 13.63 1.67 7.60
C PRO A 137 13.75 2.42 8.93
N PRO A 138 12.64 2.96 9.47
CA PRO A 138 12.63 3.53 10.81
C PRO A 138 12.91 2.47 11.87
N LYS A 139 13.61 2.85 12.93
CA LYS A 139 13.95 1.96 14.03
C LYS A 139 12.75 1.69 14.93
N ARG A 140 12.49 0.42 15.23
CA ARG A 140 11.40 -0.08 16.10
C ARG A 140 10.01 0.39 15.70
N ALA A 141 9.77 0.52 14.39
CA ALA A 141 8.45 0.89 13.92
C ALA A 141 7.44 -0.25 14.11
N ARG A 142 6.16 0.09 14.07
CA ARG A 142 5.07 -0.88 14.01
C ARG A 142 4.51 -0.98 12.60
N LEU A 143 4.19 -2.20 12.20
CA LEU A 143 3.34 -2.49 11.06
C LEU A 143 1.93 -2.78 11.55
N ILE A 144 0.97 -2.02 11.05
CA ILE A 144 -0.44 -2.14 11.40
C ILE A 144 -1.16 -2.79 10.22
N THR A 145 -1.64 -4.01 10.43
CA THR A 145 -2.48 -4.71 9.44
C THR A 145 -3.93 -4.44 9.80
N VAL A 146 -4.62 -3.73 8.91
CA VAL A 146 -6.07 -3.54 8.96
C VAL A 146 -6.70 -4.50 7.98
N ALA A 147 -7.69 -5.26 8.42
CA ALA A 147 -8.38 -6.21 7.57
C ALA A 147 -9.89 -6.05 7.68
N PHE A 148 -10.56 -6.41 6.59
CA PHE A 148 -12.01 -6.42 6.45
C PHE A 148 -12.48 -7.82 6.09
N GLU A 149 -13.80 -8.04 6.05
CA GLU A 149 -14.36 -9.34 5.63
C GLU A 149 -14.11 -9.64 4.15
N ALA A 150 -14.11 -8.60 3.32
CA ALA A 150 -13.77 -8.65 1.90
C ALA A 150 -12.62 -7.69 1.60
N GLU A 151 -12.07 -7.76 0.39
CA GLU A 151 -11.08 -6.78 -0.08
C GLU A 151 -11.71 -5.38 -0.11
N GLN A 152 -11.02 -4.41 0.49
CA GLN A 152 -11.44 -3.01 0.53
C GLN A 152 -10.28 -2.12 0.07
N MET A 153 -10.60 -0.94 -0.44
CA MET A 153 -9.61 0.13 -0.57
C MET A 153 -9.68 1.03 0.66
N VAL A 154 -8.59 1.68 1.05
CA VAL A 154 -8.55 2.60 2.19
C VAL A 154 -7.85 3.88 1.77
N GLU A 155 -8.44 5.03 2.08
CA GLU A 155 -7.81 6.32 1.85
C GLU A 155 -6.77 6.62 2.92
N VAL A 156 -5.55 6.90 2.48
CA VAL A 156 -4.39 7.20 3.32
C VAL A 156 -3.74 8.51 2.91
N ALA A 157 -3.03 9.11 3.85
CA ALA A 157 -2.22 10.32 3.65
C ALA A 157 -2.98 11.47 2.95
N GLY A 158 -4.30 11.54 3.15
CA GLY A 158 -5.18 12.58 2.60
C GLY A 158 -5.49 12.46 1.09
N GLY A 159 -5.31 11.30 0.47
CA GLY A 159 -5.85 11.10 -0.88
C GLY A 159 -5.35 9.88 -1.66
N ALA A 160 -4.31 9.18 -1.21
CA ALA A 160 -3.89 7.94 -1.85
C ALA A 160 -4.82 6.78 -1.44
N TRP A 161 -5.12 5.87 -2.35
CA TRP A 161 -5.99 4.72 -2.08
C TRP A 161 -5.20 3.42 -2.13
N VAL A 162 -5.27 2.64 -1.04
CA VAL A 162 -4.46 1.43 -0.87
C VAL A 162 -5.38 0.24 -0.61
N ILE A 163 -5.12 -0.88 -1.28
CA ILE A 163 -5.89 -2.12 -1.11
C ILE A 163 -5.52 -2.78 0.22
N CYS A 164 -6.54 -3.07 1.02
CA CYS A 164 -6.49 -3.93 2.19
C CYS A 164 -7.15 -5.27 1.86
N PRO A 165 -6.37 -6.36 1.76
CA PRO A 165 -6.94 -7.69 1.54
C PRO A 165 -7.71 -8.18 2.77
N PRO A 166 -8.61 -9.18 2.60
CA PRO A 166 -9.26 -9.83 3.72
C PRO A 166 -8.27 -10.68 4.54
N LEU A 167 -8.61 -10.99 5.80
CA LEU A 167 -7.80 -11.84 6.69
C LEU A 167 -7.52 -13.22 6.12
N THR A 168 -8.52 -13.80 5.46
CA THR A 168 -8.46 -15.12 4.84
C THR A 168 -8.87 -14.97 3.39
N ARG A 169 -8.01 -15.40 2.47
CA ARG A 169 -8.39 -15.58 1.07
C ARG A 169 -9.07 -16.93 0.91
N ASP A 170 -10.22 -16.94 0.25
CA ASP A 170 -10.89 -18.18 -0.14
C ASP A 170 -9.99 -18.93 -1.15
N ILE A 171 -9.61 -20.17 -0.82
CA ILE A 171 -8.82 -21.05 -1.69
C ILE A 171 -9.55 -21.27 -3.03
N GLY A 172 -10.89 -21.32 -3.04
CA GLY A 172 -11.69 -21.41 -4.26
C GLY A 172 -11.55 -20.17 -5.16
N ALA A 173 -11.35 -18.99 -4.58
CA ALA A 173 -11.03 -17.78 -5.33
C ALA A 173 -9.59 -17.80 -5.89
N MET A 174 -8.64 -18.46 -5.21
CA MET A 174 -7.27 -18.64 -5.72
C MET A 174 -7.18 -19.63 -6.89
N ILE A 175 -8.06 -20.63 -6.96
CA ILE A 175 -8.09 -21.62 -8.06
C ILE A 175 -8.75 -21.07 -9.33
N ARG A 176 -9.68 -20.11 -9.17
CA ARG A 176 -10.24 -19.32 -10.28
C ARG A 176 -9.14 -18.37 -10.77
N ASN A 177 -8.41 -18.81 -11.79
CA ASN A 177 -7.13 -18.26 -12.26
C ASN A 177 -7.17 -16.83 -12.85
N ASP A 178 -8.12 -15.99 -12.44
CA ASP A 178 -8.22 -14.57 -12.82
C ASP A 178 -8.00 -13.66 -11.60
N THR A 179 -6.84 -13.82 -10.95
CA THR A 179 -6.38 -12.88 -9.91
C THR A 179 -5.99 -11.52 -10.48
N SER A 180 -6.15 -11.33 -11.80
CA SER A 180 -5.87 -10.07 -12.49
C SER A 180 -7.00 -9.06 -12.33
N VAL A 181 -8.18 -9.46 -11.83
CA VAL A 181 -9.31 -8.56 -11.61
C VAL A 181 -10.02 -8.85 -10.28
N SER A 182 -10.25 -7.81 -9.47
CA SER A 182 -11.15 -7.84 -8.32
C SER A 182 -12.36 -6.94 -8.54
N VAL A 183 -13.41 -7.15 -7.74
CA VAL A 183 -14.50 -6.17 -7.57
C VAL A 183 -14.44 -5.63 -6.15
N ILE A 184 -14.16 -4.33 -6.01
CA ILE A 184 -14.08 -3.63 -4.72
C ILE A 184 -15.15 -2.55 -4.71
N ASP A 185 -16.10 -2.63 -3.78
CA ASP A 185 -17.26 -1.73 -3.69
C ASP A 185 -18.02 -1.57 -5.03
N GLY A 186 -18.22 -2.69 -5.74
CA GLY A 186 -18.87 -2.70 -7.06
C GLY A 186 -17.99 -2.20 -8.22
N GLN A 187 -16.80 -1.68 -7.96
CA GLN A 187 -15.86 -1.25 -8.99
C GLN A 187 -14.96 -2.40 -9.42
N LYS A 188 -14.88 -2.66 -10.73
CA LYS A 188 -13.92 -3.59 -11.31
C LYS A 188 -12.52 -2.97 -11.22
N VAL A 189 -11.57 -3.63 -10.56
CA VAL A 189 -10.19 -3.19 -10.42
C VAL A 189 -9.26 -4.18 -11.11
N CYS A 190 -8.49 -3.71 -12.08
CA CYS A 190 -7.49 -4.53 -12.77
C CYS A 190 -6.15 -4.51 -12.02
N HIS A 191 -5.68 -5.65 -11.52
CA HIS A 191 -4.39 -5.81 -10.88
C HIS A 191 -3.28 -5.99 -11.92
N LEU A 192 -2.48 -4.94 -12.11
CA LEU A 192 -1.39 -4.97 -13.08
C LEU A 192 -0.27 -5.94 -12.64
N THR A 193 0.28 -6.67 -13.62
CA THR A 193 1.58 -7.34 -13.50
C THR A 193 2.70 -6.29 -13.54
N SER A 194 3.95 -6.64 -13.21
CA SER A 194 5.05 -5.66 -13.32
C SER A 194 5.17 -5.06 -14.73
N SER A 195 5.06 -5.86 -15.79
CA SER A 195 5.08 -5.34 -17.17
C SER A 195 3.91 -4.41 -17.48
N GLY A 196 2.72 -4.70 -16.93
CA GLY A 196 1.56 -3.81 -17.05
C GLY A 196 1.74 -2.51 -16.26
N SER A 197 2.33 -2.59 -15.06
CA SER A 197 2.68 -1.44 -14.23
C SER A 197 3.66 -0.54 -14.98
N ASP A 198 4.74 -1.08 -15.54
CA ASP A 198 5.75 -0.30 -16.29
C ASP A 198 5.12 0.49 -17.44
N ALA A 199 4.28 -0.16 -18.25
CA ALA A 199 3.60 0.48 -19.36
C ALA A 199 2.63 1.57 -18.90
N PHE A 200 1.84 1.29 -17.86
CA PHE A 200 0.88 2.23 -17.30
C PHE A 200 1.57 3.45 -16.68
N LEU A 201 2.62 3.25 -15.87
CA LEU A 201 3.34 4.34 -15.22
C LEU A 201 4.07 5.22 -16.23
N ALA A 202 4.67 4.64 -17.26
CA ALA A 202 5.29 5.40 -18.35
C ALA A 202 4.26 6.30 -19.08
N MET A 203 3.05 5.80 -19.32
CA MET A 203 1.95 6.59 -19.87
C MET A 203 1.57 7.75 -18.93
N GLN A 204 1.48 7.51 -17.63
CA GLN A 204 1.15 8.53 -16.63
C GLN A 204 2.20 9.63 -16.51
N GLU A 205 3.48 9.32 -16.76
CA GLU A 205 4.56 10.32 -16.76
C GLU A 205 4.60 11.16 -18.04
N ALA A 206 4.09 10.63 -19.16
CA ALA A 206 4.03 11.35 -20.44
C ALA A 206 2.91 12.42 -20.49
N LEU A 207 1.98 12.43 -19.53
CA LEU A 207 0.86 13.38 -19.51
C LEU A 207 1.35 14.82 -19.20
N PRO A 208 1.11 15.80 -20.08
CA PRO A 208 1.74 17.13 -20.04
C PRO A 208 1.30 18.03 -18.87
N ASN A 209 0.29 17.62 -18.10
CA ASN A 209 -0.20 18.27 -16.89
C ASN A 209 -0.40 17.28 -15.74
N ALA A 210 0.51 16.32 -15.58
CA ALA A 210 0.49 15.37 -14.47
C ALA A 210 0.80 16.05 -13.12
N GLY A 211 -0.12 16.92 -12.66
CA GLY A 211 -0.39 17.05 -11.24
C GLY A 211 -0.73 15.69 -10.65
N ALA A 212 -0.76 15.58 -9.33
CA ALA A 212 -1.08 14.35 -8.61
C ALA A 212 -2.22 13.55 -9.29
N PRO A 213 -2.20 12.20 -9.29
CA PRO A 213 -3.32 11.40 -9.78
C PRO A 213 -4.61 12.00 -9.22
N GLN A 214 -5.59 12.27 -10.08
CA GLN A 214 -6.82 12.89 -9.61
C GLN A 214 -7.41 11.98 -8.52
N PRO A 215 -7.89 12.54 -7.39
CA PRO A 215 -8.52 11.74 -6.35
C PRO A 215 -9.63 10.90 -6.98
N LEU A 216 -9.85 9.68 -6.50
CA LEU A 216 -10.93 8.81 -6.97
C LEU A 216 -12.25 9.60 -7.00
N ARG A 217 -12.67 10.03 -8.19
CA ARG A 217 -13.96 10.65 -8.44
C ARG A 217 -14.86 9.54 -8.95
N LEU A 218 -15.76 9.07 -8.11
CA LEU A 218 -16.89 8.28 -8.59
C LEU A 218 -17.83 9.23 -9.34
N ALA A 219 -18.25 8.81 -10.53
CA ALA A 219 -19.28 9.47 -11.33
C ALA A 219 -20.63 9.44 -10.61
#